data_AF-A0A4Y9FXG1-F1
#
_entry.id   AF-A0A4Y9FXG1-F1
#
_cell.length_a   1.000
_cell.length_b   1.000
_cell.length_c   1.000
_cell.angle_alpha   90.00
_cell.angle_beta   90.00
_cell.angle_gamma   90.00
#
_symmetry.space_group_name_H-M   'P 1'
#
loop_
_entity.id
_entity.type
_entity.pdbx_description
1 polymer ?
#
loop_
_entity_poly.entity_id
_entity_poly.type
_entity_poly.pdbx_seq_one_letter_code
_entity_poly.pdbx_strand_id
1 'polypeptide(L)'
;MALPVGEDRTTLFARLGSRGCDIGHRTSLRDVGSLSLATLGARCAAVERVGGTPSAAATTLSLHAEQSRNNQYARNIDDGLAWVTAADSAISSSVTLLRRARDLTLQGANDGALDATAKEAIAVELEGIREELLANANTSILGRSVFAGTSDAGAAFTADGTGGYAFTGEPGSSVQRRLSDGVTVRVDADGAEVFGTGPDSVFALIDDIVADLRSGQNVAAHVGRIDERSTSMLSAQGAVGARQSQIERAKGIAVDTSVSLETRRAAVEDVDSVEVLVQLQAQELVYRSALQVTGRVLQPTLMDFLS
;
A
#
# COMPACT_ATOMS: atom_id res chain seq x y z
N MET A 1 -9.39 -12.50 67.59
CA MET A 1 -9.64 -11.08 67.29
C MET A 1 -10.52 -11.05 66.05
N ALA A 2 -11.80 -10.69 66.23
CA ALA A 2 -12.86 -10.86 65.23
C ALA A 2 -12.75 -9.85 64.08
N LEU A 3 -12.97 -10.31 62.84
CA LEU A 3 -13.13 -9.48 61.65
C LEU A 3 -14.55 -8.89 61.61
N PRO A 4 -14.73 -7.60 61.25
CA PRO A 4 -16.06 -7.06 61.03
C PRO A 4 -16.58 -7.44 59.63
N VAL A 5 -17.87 -7.71 59.60
CA VAL A 5 -18.71 -8.01 58.45
C VAL A 5 -19.13 -6.71 57.75
N GLY A 6 -19.09 -6.69 56.42
CA GLY A 6 -19.84 -5.75 55.59
C GLY A 6 -19.01 -4.65 54.92
N GLU A 7 -18.34 -4.98 53.81
CA GLU A 7 -17.90 -3.97 52.83
C GLU A 7 -18.88 -4.02 51.65
N ASP A 8 -19.64 -2.95 51.47
CA ASP A 8 -20.70 -2.84 50.46
C ASP A 8 -20.10 -2.79 49.04
N ARG A 9 -20.78 -3.38 48.05
CA ARG A 9 -20.28 -3.49 46.66
C ARG A 9 -20.07 -2.10 46.03
N THR A 10 -20.77 -1.10 46.53
CA THR A 10 -20.68 0.31 46.18
C THR A 10 -19.33 0.93 46.60
N THR A 11 -18.80 0.55 47.76
CA THR A 11 -17.49 1.00 48.26
C THR A 11 -16.31 0.37 47.50
N LEU A 12 -16.48 -0.84 46.96
CA LEU A 12 -15.47 -1.50 46.12
C LEU A 12 -15.35 -0.85 44.73
N PHE A 13 -16.49 -0.43 44.15
CA PHE A 13 -16.52 0.31 42.88
C PHE A 13 -15.93 1.72 43.01
N ALA A 14 -16.16 2.42 44.13
CA ALA A 14 -15.55 3.73 44.38
C ALA A 14 -14.02 3.66 44.50
N ARG A 15 -13.47 2.58 45.08
CA ARG A 15 -12.02 2.32 45.12
C ARG A 15 -11.41 1.95 43.76
N LEU A 16 -12.19 1.37 42.85
CA LEU A 16 -11.77 1.05 41.48
C LEU A 16 -11.81 2.30 40.57
N GLY A 17 -12.79 3.20 40.77
CA GLY A 17 -12.86 4.49 40.07
C GLY A 17 -11.70 5.43 40.43
N SER A 18 -11.24 5.44 41.69
CA SER A 18 -10.09 6.26 42.13
C SER A 18 -8.73 5.81 41.58
N ARG A 19 -8.66 4.68 40.87
CA ARG A 19 -7.45 4.15 40.21
C ARG A 19 -7.45 4.35 38.69
N GLY A 20 -8.32 5.23 38.16
CA GLY A 20 -8.32 5.60 36.74
C GLY A 20 -8.94 4.56 35.80
N CYS A 21 -9.70 3.58 36.34
CA CYS A 21 -10.40 2.58 35.55
C CYS A 21 -11.80 3.10 35.20
N ASP A 22 -11.91 3.92 34.14
CA ASP A 22 -13.21 4.37 33.64
C ASP A 22 -13.85 3.25 32.80
N ILE A 23 -14.73 2.48 33.45
CA ILE A 23 -15.52 1.44 32.78
C ILE A 23 -16.68 2.18 32.10
N GLY A 24 -16.45 2.52 30.83
CA GLY A 24 -17.39 3.29 30.00
C GLY A 24 -18.86 2.89 30.19
N HIS A 25 -19.69 3.92 30.32
CA HIS A 25 -21.06 3.95 30.83
C HIS A 25 -22.15 3.15 30.07
N ARG A 26 -21.83 2.13 29.25
CA ARG A 26 -22.81 1.48 28.34
C ARG A 26 -22.88 -0.05 28.38
N THR A 27 -22.51 -0.70 29.48
CA THR A 27 -22.84 -2.12 29.69
C THR A 27 -23.93 -2.27 30.74
N SER A 28 -25.12 -2.63 30.26
CA SER A 28 -26.29 -2.97 31.07
C SER A 28 -25.95 -4.04 32.11
N LEU A 29 -26.36 -3.81 33.36
CA LEU A 29 -26.18 -4.67 34.54
C LEU A 29 -26.67 -6.12 34.37
N ARG A 30 -27.33 -6.48 33.26
CA ARG A 30 -27.80 -7.84 32.96
C ARG A 30 -26.75 -8.75 32.31
N ASP A 31 -25.71 -8.20 31.68
CA ASP A 31 -24.71 -9.01 30.94
C ASP A 31 -23.46 -9.40 31.77
N VAL A 32 -23.39 -9.00 33.04
CA VAL A 32 -22.22 -9.23 33.91
C VAL A 32 -22.27 -10.60 34.63
N GLY A 33 -23.31 -11.40 34.41
CA GLY A 33 -23.53 -12.66 35.13
C GLY A 33 -22.55 -13.81 34.80
N SER A 34 -21.82 -13.74 33.70
CA SER A 34 -20.96 -14.85 33.22
C SER A 34 -19.51 -14.46 32.94
N LEU A 35 -19.16 -13.17 33.02
CA LEU A 35 -17.77 -12.74 33.00
C LEU A 35 -17.19 -12.99 34.39
N SER A 36 -16.54 -14.15 34.55
CA SER A 36 -15.89 -14.49 35.82
C SER A 36 -15.01 -13.32 36.27
N LEU A 37 -15.00 -13.03 37.57
CA LEU A 37 -14.08 -12.06 38.18
C LEU A 37 -12.62 -12.32 37.77
N ALA A 38 -12.27 -13.55 37.41
CA ALA A 38 -10.96 -13.91 36.88
C ALA A 38 -10.70 -13.34 35.48
N THR A 39 -11.72 -13.19 34.63
CA THR A 39 -11.60 -12.62 33.28
C THR A 39 -11.52 -11.09 33.30
N LEU A 40 -12.24 -10.42 34.22
CA LEU A 40 -12.08 -8.98 34.48
C LEU A 40 -10.75 -8.68 35.18
N GLY A 41 -10.34 -9.53 36.12
CA GLY A 41 -9.02 -9.45 36.78
C GLY A 41 -7.88 -9.66 35.80
N ALA A 42 -7.99 -10.59 34.85
CA ALA A 42 -6.99 -10.82 33.80
C ALA A 42 -6.87 -9.64 32.81
N ARG A 43 -7.97 -8.93 32.52
CA ARG A 43 -7.95 -7.73 31.67
C ARG A 43 -7.40 -6.51 32.39
N CYS A 44 -7.72 -6.31 33.67
CA CYS A 44 -7.14 -5.22 34.48
C CYS A 44 -5.66 -5.49 34.78
N ALA A 45 -5.31 -6.74 35.10
CA ALA A 45 -3.92 -7.17 35.20
C ALA A 45 -3.20 -7.00 33.86
N ALA A 46 -3.82 -7.25 32.70
CA ALA A 46 -3.18 -6.97 31.41
C ALA A 46 -2.88 -5.47 31.21
N VAL A 47 -3.69 -4.56 31.74
CA VAL A 47 -3.46 -3.11 31.67
C VAL A 47 -2.43 -2.64 32.73
N GLU A 48 -2.45 -3.18 33.95
CA GLU A 48 -1.43 -2.93 34.98
C GLU A 48 -0.07 -3.60 34.67
N ARG A 49 -0.06 -4.67 33.86
CA ARG A 49 1.12 -5.48 33.48
C ARG A 49 1.78 -5.04 32.17
N VAL A 50 1.18 -4.09 31.45
CA VAL A 50 1.95 -3.17 30.59
C VAL A 50 2.75 -2.17 31.46
N GLY A 51 2.49 -2.12 32.77
CA GLY A 51 3.11 -1.25 33.76
C GLY A 51 4.47 -1.72 34.31
N GLY A 52 5.39 -2.16 33.46
CA GLY A 52 6.82 -2.11 33.78
C GLY A 52 7.28 -0.65 33.76
N THR A 53 6.93 0.17 34.76
CA THR A 53 7.02 1.64 34.75
C THR A 53 6.17 2.34 33.65
N PRO A 54 5.43 3.43 33.95
CA PRO A 54 4.67 4.19 32.95
C PRO A 54 5.49 4.61 31.71
N SER A 55 6.80 4.73 31.86
CA SER A 55 7.76 5.03 30.78
C SER A 55 7.97 3.89 29.78
N ALA A 56 8.07 2.63 30.20
CA ALA A 56 8.25 1.52 29.26
C ALA A 56 6.96 1.24 28.49
N ALA A 57 5.81 1.31 29.18
CA ALA A 57 4.47 1.28 28.57
C ALA A 57 4.31 2.30 27.43
N ALA A 58 4.68 3.56 27.70
CA ALA A 58 4.63 4.64 26.70
C ALA A 58 5.61 4.42 25.54
N THR A 59 6.79 3.84 25.84
CA THR A 59 7.80 3.51 24.83
C THR A 59 7.31 2.40 23.90
N THR A 60 6.76 1.32 24.44
CA THR A 60 6.18 0.22 23.66
C THR A 60 5.05 0.70 22.76
N LEU A 61 4.11 1.50 23.29
CA LEU A 61 3.03 2.07 22.48
C LEU A 61 3.55 2.97 21.34
N SER A 62 4.61 3.74 21.60
CA SER A 62 5.24 4.58 20.59
C SER A 62 5.92 3.75 19.50
N LEU A 63 6.59 2.65 19.87
CA LEU A 63 7.19 1.70 18.92
C LEU A 63 6.14 1.01 18.05
N HIS A 64 5.02 0.57 18.63
CA HIS A 64 3.89 0.02 17.85
C HIS A 64 3.32 1.05 16.87
N ALA A 65 3.20 2.31 17.30
CA ALA A 65 2.77 3.39 16.40
C ALA A 65 3.77 3.64 15.27
N GLU A 66 5.08 3.62 15.54
CA GLU A 66 6.15 3.69 14.54
C GLU A 66 6.09 2.52 13.55
N GLN A 67 5.92 1.29 14.03
CA GLN A 67 5.79 0.09 13.20
C GLN A 67 4.55 0.16 12.31
N SER A 68 3.41 0.57 12.85
CA SER A 68 2.18 0.75 12.07
C SER A 68 2.34 1.78 10.95
N ARG A 69 3.03 2.90 11.22
CA ARG A 69 3.34 3.91 10.19
C ARG A 69 4.28 3.35 9.13
N ASN A 70 5.35 2.65 9.53
CA ASN A 70 6.28 2.03 8.58
C ASN A 70 5.58 0.98 7.69
N ASN A 71 4.67 0.19 8.26
CA ASN A 71 3.86 -0.79 7.50
C ASN A 71 2.91 -0.11 6.51
N GLN A 72 2.40 1.09 6.82
CA GLN A 72 1.63 1.87 5.86
C GLN A 72 2.52 2.38 4.72
N TYR A 73 3.72 2.87 5.03
CA TYR A 73 4.70 3.27 4.02
C TYR A 73 5.12 2.11 3.12
N ALA A 74 5.38 0.93 3.67
CA ALA A 74 5.70 -0.27 2.90
C ALA A 74 4.59 -0.61 1.88
N ARG A 75 3.32 -0.57 2.30
CA ARG A 75 2.17 -0.77 1.39
C ARG A 75 2.08 0.30 0.30
N ASN A 76 2.32 1.56 0.65
CA ASN A 76 2.34 2.65 -0.33
C ASN A 76 3.50 2.52 -1.33
N ILE A 77 4.66 2.06 -0.86
CA ILE A 77 5.85 1.78 -1.68
C ILE A 77 5.55 0.64 -2.65
N ASP A 78 4.98 -0.47 -2.19
CA ASP A 78 4.66 -1.60 -3.05
C ASP A 78 3.60 -1.23 -4.11
N ASP A 79 2.57 -0.46 -3.73
CA ASP A 79 1.60 0.08 -4.70
C ASP A 79 2.28 1.04 -5.69
N GLY A 80 3.15 1.93 -5.20
CA GLY A 80 3.92 2.83 -6.04
C GLY A 80 4.83 2.10 -7.04
N LEU A 81 5.50 1.03 -6.62
CA LEU A 81 6.30 0.17 -7.49
C LEU A 81 5.45 -0.49 -8.57
N ALA A 82 4.31 -1.07 -8.20
CA ALA A 82 3.41 -1.68 -9.17
C ALA A 82 2.98 -0.68 -10.26
N TRP A 83 2.67 0.56 -9.87
CA TRP A 83 2.31 1.64 -10.79
C TRP A 83 3.44 2.04 -11.74
N VAL A 84 4.61 2.39 -11.21
CA VAL A 84 5.73 2.84 -12.06
C VAL A 84 6.26 1.73 -12.96
N THR A 85 6.27 0.47 -12.50
CA THR A 85 6.69 -0.67 -13.31
C THR A 85 5.70 -0.95 -14.44
N ALA A 86 4.39 -0.84 -14.20
CA ALA A 86 3.39 -0.98 -15.26
C ALA A 86 3.51 0.15 -16.30
N ALA A 87 3.70 1.39 -15.85
CA ALA A 87 3.93 2.53 -16.73
C ALA A 87 5.21 2.36 -17.56
N ASP A 88 6.34 2.02 -16.95
CA ASP A 88 7.62 1.78 -17.66
C ASP A 88 7.50 0.66 -18.70
N SER A 89 6.87 -0.46 -18.33
CA SER A 89 6.66 -1.60 -19.24
C SER A 89 5.80 -1.20 -20.46
N ALA A 90 4.71 -0.47 -20.23
CA ALA A 90 3.84 0.01 -21.30
C ALA A 90 4.56 1.04 -22.21
N ILE A 91 5.36 1.95 -21.64
CA ILE A 91 6.16 2.90 -22.43
C ILE A 91 7.22 2.16 -23.24
N SER A 92 7.95 1.22 -22.64
CA SER A 92 9.00 0.43 -23.29
C SER A 92 8.46 -0.38 -24.48
N SER A 93 7.30 -1.02 -24.30
CA SER A 93 6.58 -1.70 -25.38
C SER A 93 6.21 -0.72 -26.50
N SER A 94 5.67 0.45 -26.14
CA SER A 94 5.26 1.49 -27.09
C SER A 94 6.43 2.07 -27.90
N VAL A 95 7.60 2.26 -27.28
CA VAL A 95 8.81 2.69 -27.99
C VAL A 95 9.27 1.61 -28.99
N THR A 96 9.15 0.34 -28.65
CA THR A 96 9.48 -0.77 -29.56
C THR A 96 8.54 -0.80 -30.77
N LEU A 97 7.25 -0.60 -30.53
CA LEU A 97 6.23 -0.46 -31.57
C LEU A 97 6.50 0.74 -32.49
N LEU A 98 6.90 1.87 -31.93
CA LEU A 98 7.27 3.05 -32.73
C LEU A 98 8.50 2.83 -33.61
N ARG A 99 9.50 2.08 -33.13
CA ARG A 99 10.64 1.69 -33.97
C ARG A 99 10.18 0.83 -35.15
N ARG A 100 9.27 -0.12 -34.91
CA ARG A 100 8.69 -0.92 -36.00
C ARG A 100 7.90 -0.06 -36.98
N ALA A 101 7.07 0.85 -36.49
CA ALA A 101 6.33 1.79 -37.33
C ALA A 101 7.26 2.66 -38.18
N ARG A 102 8.39 3.10 -37.61
CA ARG A 102 9.44 3.84 -38.33
C ARG A 102 10.03 3.04 -39.47
N ASP A 103 10.39 1.78 -39.23
CA ASP A 103 10.96 0.89 -40.25
C ASP A 103 9.96 0.66 -41.39
N LEU A 104 8.69 0.42 -41.05
CA LEU A 104 7.59 0.29 -42.02
C LEU A 104 7.36 1.57 -42.82
N THR A 105 7.45 2.73 -42.19
CA THR A 105 7.31 4.03 -42.85
C THR A 105 8.46 4.26 -43.84
N LEU A 106 9.69 3.96 -43.45
CA LEU A 106 10.86 4.03 -44.34
C LEU A 106 10.76 3.04 -45.49
N GLN A 107 10.25 1.83 -45.23
CA GLN A 107 9.97 0.86 -46.28
C GLN A 107 8.95 1.43 -47.25
N GLY A 108 7.79 1.88 -46.76
CA GLY A 108 6.68 2.44 -47.53
C GLY A 108 7.03 3.69 -48.35
N ALA A 109 8.05 4.44 -47.94
CA ALA A 109 8.58 5.59 -48.67
C ALA A 109 9.36 5.21 -49.95
N ASN A 110 9.69 3.93 -50.18
CA ASN A 110 10.39 3.47 -51.39
C ASN A 110 9.44 3.30 -52.58
N ASP A 111 8.93 4.41 -53.11
CA ASP A 111 7.95 4.43 -54.21
C ASP A 111 8.40 3.71 -55.49
N GLY A 112 9.71 3.66 -55.75
CA GLY A 112 10.26 3.01 -56.96
C GLY A 112 10.27 1.48 -56.90
N ALA A 113 10.07 0.88 -55.73
CA ALA A 113 10.20 -0.57 -55.51
C ALA A 113 8.92 -1.24 -54.99
N LEU A 114 7.93 -0.47 -54.54
CA LEU A 114 6.70 -0.98 -53.94
C LEU A 114 5.49 -0.73 -54.84
N ASP A 115 4.69 -1.77 -55.04
CA ASP A 115 3.38 -1.65 -55.67
C ASP A 115 2.28 -1.31 -54.65
N ALA A 116 1.06 -1.06 -55.13
CA ALA A 116 -0.08 -0.72 -54.26
C ALA A 116 -0.41 -1.84 -53.26
N THR A 117 -0.25 -3.11 -53.67
CA THR A 117 -0.49 -4.27 -52.80
C THR A 117 0.48 -4.30 -51.62
N ALA A 118 1.77 -4.05 -51.88
CA ALA A 118 2.77 -4.01 -50.83
C ALA A 118 2.58 -2.81 -49.89
N LYS A 119 2.17 -1.64 -50.42
CA LYS A 119 1.80 -0.48 -49.59
C LYS A 119 0.59 -0.76 -48.69
N GLU A 120 -0.42 -1.47 -49.20
CA GLU A 120 -1.58 -1.87 -48.38
C GLU A 120 -1.17 -2.85 -47.27
N ALA A 121 -0.27 -3.80 -47.54
CA ALA A 121 0.22 -4.71 -46.51
C ALA A 121 0.95 -3.96 -45.37
N ILE A 122 1.75 -2.94 -45.72
CA ILE A 122 2.41 -2.06 -44.73
C ILE A 122 1.36 -1.26 -43.94
N ALA A 123 0.33 -0.73 -44.61
CA ALA A 123 -0.74 0.00 -43.95
C ALA A 123 -1.48 -0.86 -42.92
N VAL A 124 -1.82 -2.10 -43.26
CA VAL A 124 -2.47 -3.05 -42.32
C VAL A 124 -1.58 -3.33 -41.11
N GLU A 125 -0.26 -3.47 -41.30
CA GLU A 125 0.65 -3.68 -40.18
C GLU A 125 0.74 -2.45 -39.26
N LEU A 126 0.76 -1.25 -39.83
CA LEU A 126 0.73 0.00 -39.08
C LEU A 126 -0.58 0.17 -38.28
N GLU A 127 -1.72 -0.25 -38.84
CA GLU A 127 -3.01 -0.26 -38.13
C GLU A 127 -2.96 -1.16 -36.89
N GLY A 128 -2.35 -2.35 -37.00
CA GLY A 128 -2.13 -3.25 -35.86
C GLY A 128 -1.22 -2.63 -34.79
N ILE A 129 -0.15 -1.94 -35.22
CA ILE A 129 0.74 -1.22 -34.29
C ILE A 129 0.00 -0.11 -33.54
N ARG A 130 -0.85 0.65 -34.23
CA ARG A 130 -1.69 1.68 -33.61
C ARG A 130 -2.64 1.09 -32.57
N GLU A 131 -3.27 -0.04 -32.86
CA GLU A 131 -4.15 -0.74 -31.92
C GLU A 131 -3.39 -1.20 -30.67
N GLU A 132 -2.19 -1.75 -30.83
CA GLU A 132 -1.34 -2.17 -29.72
C GLU A 132 -0.84 -0.98 -28.90
N LEU A 133 -0.50 0.13 -29.55
CA LEU A 133 -0.15 1.39 -28.87
C LEU A 133 -1.33 1.91 -28.04
N LEU A 134 -2.56 1.88 -28.56
CA LEU A 134 -3.76 2.28 -27.83
C LEU A 134 -4.02 1.37 -26.63
N ALA A 135 -3.78 0.06 -26.77
CA ALA A 135 -3.88 -0.88 -25.67
C ALA A 135 -2.84 -0.55 -24.57
N ASN A 136 -1.59 -0.29 -24.95
CA ASN A 136 -0.54 0.12 -24.00
C ASN A 136 -0.88 1.43 -23.31
N ALA A 137 -1.38 2.43 -24.04
CA ALA A 137 -1.77 3.73 -23.49
C ALA A 137 -2.96 3.64 -22.52
N ASN A 138 -3.76 2.59 -22.62
CA ASN A 138 -4.89 2.30 -21.73
C ASN A 138 -4.56 1.26 -20.65
N THR A 139 -3.28 1.03 -20.37
CA THR A 139 -2.85 0.18 -19.25
C THR A 139 -3.47 0.66 -17.94
N SER A 140 -4.01 -0.28 -17.15
CA SER A 140 -4.64 0.00 -15.86
C SER A 140 -4.23 -0.99 -14.78
N ILE A 141 -4.27 -0.53 -13.53
CA ILE A 141 -4.08 -1.33 -12.32
C ILE A 141 -5.34 -1.22 -11.49
N LEU A 142 -6.00 -2.36 -11.23
CA LEU A 142 -7.24 -2.42 -10.44
C LEU A 142 -8.33 -1.48 -10.99
N GLY A 143 -8.45 -1.37 -12.32
CA GLY A 143 -9.42 -0.51 -12.99
C GLY A 143 -9.05 0.98 -13.03
N ARG A 144 -7.87 1.37 -12.55
CA ARG A 144 -7.36 2.74 -12.59
C ARG A 144 -6.26 2.87 -13.63
N SER A 145 -6.39 3.82 -14.55
CA SER A 145 -5.37 4.05 -15.57
C SER A 145 -4.06 4.56 -14.95
N VAL A 146 -2.94 4.07 -15.47
CA VAL A 146 -1.60 4.55 -15.08
C VAL A 146 -1.18 5.83 -15.81
N PHE A 147 -1.93 6.23 -16.84
CA PHE A 147 -1.63 7.36 -17.73
C PHE A 147 -2.63 8.53 -17.63
N ALA A 148 -3.79 8.33 -17.00
CA ALA A 148 -4.86 9.36 -16.92
C ALA A 148 -4.85 10.19 -15.61
N GLY A 149 -3.78 10.12 -14.83
CA GLY A 149 -3.70 10.79 -13.53
C GLY A 149 -4.80 10.33 -12.56
N THR A 150 -5.52 11.28 -11.96
CA THR A 150 -6.64 11.02 -11.03
C THR A 150 -8.00 10.91 -11.74
N SER A 151 -8.03 10.77 -13.06
CA SER A 151 -9.29 10.61 -13.80
C SER A 151 -9.98 9.28 -13.49
N ASP A 152 -11.31 9.33 -13.35
CA ASP A 152 -12.18 8.16 -13.13
C ASP A 152 -12.75 7.57 -14.44
N ALA A 153 -12.30 8.07 -15.60
CA ALA A 153 -12.82 7.67 -16.91
C ALA A 153 -12.50 6.21 -17.31
N GLY A 154 -11.72 5.48 -16.51
CA GLY A 154 -11.36 4.07 -16.72
C GLY A 154 -10.32 3.82 -17.83
N ALA A 155 -10.32 4.62 -18.89
CA ALA A 155 -9.34 4.64 -19.98
C ALA A 155 -8.68 6.01 -20.09
N ALA A 156 -7.39 6.07 -20.45
CA ALA A 156 -6.66 7.33 -20.67
C ALA A 156 -6.93 7.94 -22.05
N PHE A 157 -7.13 7.09 -23.05
CA PHE A 157 -7.34 7.48 -24.43
C PHE A 157 -8.57 6.80 -25.00
N THR A 158 -9.47 7.62 -25.55
CA THR A 158 -10.64 7.15 -26.30
C THR A 158 -10.53 7.60 -27.75
N ALA A 159 -10.78 6.69 -28.68
CA ALA A 159 -11.00 7.04 -30.07
C ALA A 159 -12.41 7.67 -30.19
N ASP A 160 -12.50 8.85 -30.79
CA ASP A 160 -13.76 9.60 -30.92
C ASP A 160 -14.68 9.10 -32.05
N GLY A 161 -14.27 8.04 -32.75
CA GLY A 161 -15.01 7.45 -33.88
C GLY A 161 -14.92 8.26 -35.18
N THR A 162 -14.29 9.44 -35.16
CA THR A 162 -14.02 10.30 -36.32
C THR A 162 -12.53 10.37 -36.69
N GLY A 163 -11.70 9.53 -36.06
CA GLY A 163 -10.25 9.49 -36.27
C GLY A 163 -9.44 10.37 -35.31
N GLY A 164 -10.08 10.99 -34.32
CA GLY A 164 -9.41 11.75 -33.27
C GLY A 164 -9.26 10.94 -31.98
N TYR A 165 -8.20 11.27 -31.24
CA TYR A 165 -7.87 10.65 -29.96
C TYR A 165 -8.02 11.67 -28.84
N ALA A 166 -8.99 11.42 -27.97
CA ALA A 166 -9.25 12.25 -26.81
C ALA A 166 -8.50 11.67 -25.59
N PHE A 167 -7.69 12.52 -24.96
CA PHE A 167 -7.11 12.24 -23.66
C PHE A 167 -8.13 12.59 -22.56
N THR A 168 -8.34 11.67 -21.63
CA THR A 168 -9.34 11.79 -20.56
C THR A 168 -8.73 12.22 -19.22
N GLY A 169 -7.42 12.43 -19.18
CA GLY A 169 -6.72 12.90 -17.98
C GLY A 169 -6.92 14.39 -17.77
N GLU A 170 -7.02 14.80 -16.51
CA GLU A 170 -7.13 16.20 -16.11
C GLU A 170 -5.73 16.86 -16.10
N PRO A 171 -5.56 18.04 -16.72
CA PRO A 171 -4.30 18.79 -16.68
C PRO A 171 -3.81 19.04 -15.24
N GLY A 172 -2.53 18.75 -14.98
CA GLY A 172 -1.90 18.98 -13.68
C GLY A 172 -2.32 18.00 -12.57
N SER A 173 -3.21 17.05 -12.85
CA SER A 173 -3.53 15.97 -11.92
C SER A 173 -2.40 14.94 -11.89
N SER A 174 -2.10 14.43 -10.70
CA SER A 174 -1.11 13.36 -10.52
C SER A 174 -1.50 12.42 -9.39
N VAL A 175 -1.09 11.17 -9.53
CA VAL A 175 -1.28 10.13 -8.53
C VAL A 175 -0.01 10.05 -7.70
N GLN A 176 -0.14 10.40 -6.42
CA GLN A 176 1.00 10.49 -5.51
C GLN A 176 0.93 9.42 -4.42
N ARG A 177 2.10 8.97 -3.96
CA ARG A 177 2.25 8.03 -2.83
C ARG A 177 3.23 8.58 -1.82
N ARG A 178 2.82 8.56 -0.55
CA ARG A 178 3.69 8.92 0.58
C ARG A 178 4.55 7.72 0.94
N LEU A 179 5.86 7.86 0.80
CA LEU A 179 6.83 6.77 1.00
C LEU A 179 7.51 6.84 2.37
N SER A 180 7.56 8.02 2.97
CA SER A 180 8.07 8.24 4.32
C SER A 180 7.53 9.57 4.86
N ASP A 181 7.99 9.98 6.03
CA ASP A 181 7.68 11.32 6.50
C ASP A 181 8.37 12.37 5.62
N GLY A 182 7.59 13.32 5.08
CA GLY A 182 8.08 14.36 4.19
C GLY A 182 8.36 13.95 2.73
N VAL A 183 8.33 12.66 2.39
CA VAL A 183 8.57 12.20 1.00
C VAL A 183 7.29 11.68 0.36
N THR A 184 6.88 12.37 -0.69
CA THR A 184 5.78 11.96 -1.57
C THR A 184 6.29 11.90 -2.99
N VAL A 185 5.95 10.83 -3.71
CA VAL A 185 6.42 10.57 -5.08
C VAL A 185 5.22 10.39 -5.99
N ARG A 186 5.31 10.98 -7.19
CA ARG A 186 4.38 10.73 -8.28
C ARG A 186 4.59 9.31 -8.83
N VAL A 187 3.52 8.54 -8.96
CA VAL A 187 3.58 7.14 -9.43
C VAL A 187 2.90 6.91 -10.78
N ASP A 188 2.08 7.86 -11.25
CA ASP A 188 1.55 7.86 -12.61
C ASP A 188 2.55 8.43 -13.63
N ALA A 189 2.27 8.14 -14.90
CA ALA A 189 2.87 8.80 -16.04
C ALA A 189 1.83 9.71 -16.70
N ASP A 190 2.25 10.82 -17.32
CA ASP A 190 1.30 11.69 -18.00
C ASP A 190 1.08 11.12 -19.40
N GLY A 191 -0.12 10.61 -19.67
CA GLY A 191 -0.46 10.05 -20.97
C GLY A 191 -0.32 11.07 -22.10
N ALA A 192 -0.65 12.35 -21.86
CA ALA A 192 -0.52 13.41 -22.86
C ALA A 192 0.97 13.66 -23.20
N GLU A 193 1.84 13.63 -22.20
CA GLU A 193 3.30 13.73 -22.40
C GLU A 193 3.83 12.53 -23.21
N VAL A 194 3.46 11.31 -22.80
CA VAL A 194 3.96 10.05 -23.39
C VAL A 194 3.44 9.85 -24.81
N PHE A 195 2.11 9.89 -25.01
CA PHE A 195 1.46 9.50 -26.26
C PHE A 195 1.00 10.68 -27.12
N GLY A 196 0.93 11.89 -26.56
CA GLY A 196 0.42 13.06 -27.25
C GLY A 196 -1.10 13.12 -27.22
N THR A 197 -1.65 14.21 -27.75
CA THR A 197 -3.10 14.47 -27.69
C THR A 197 -3.63 14.92 -29.03
N GLY A 198 -4.85 14.51 -29.38
CA GLY A 198 -5.50 14.93 -30.62
C GLY A 198 -4.63 14.63 -31.86
N PRO A 199 -4.44 15.59 -32.78
CA PRO A 199 -3.69 15.38 -34.03
C PRO A 199 -2.19 15.17 -33.83
N ASP A 200 -1.65 15.58 -32.68
CA ASP A 200 -0.23 15.40 -32.33
C ASP A 200 0.03 14.11 -31.54
N SER A 201 -1.01 13.27 -31.38
CA SER A 201 -0.88 11.96 -30.76
C SER A 201 -0.15 10.98 -31.69
N VAL A 202 0.51 10.00 -31.08
CA VAL A 202 1.18 8.92 -31.81
C VAL A 202 0.19 8.10 -32.65
N PHE A 203 -1.05 7.98 -32.20
CA PHE A 203 -2.09 7.22 -32.89
C PHE A 203 -2.55 7.96 -34.16
N ALA A 204 -2.82 9.27 -34.05
CA ALA A 204 -3.16 10.10 -35.20
C ALA A 204 -2.01 10.14 -36.23
N LEU A 205 -0.76 10.20 -35.76
CA LEU A 205 0.40 10.12 -36.65
C LEU A 205 0.42 8.81 -37.46
N ILE A 206 0.09 7.67 -36.85
CA ILE A 206 0.03 6.41 -37.60
C ILE A 206 -1.15 6.39 -38.56
N ASP A 207 -2.29 6.94 -38.18
CA ASP A 207 -3.44 7.10 -39.08
C ASP A 207 -3.11 7.98 -40.30
N ASP A 208 -2.37 9.07 -40.11
CA ASP A 208 -1.88 9.94 -41.19
C ASP A 208 -0.99 9.14 -42.16
N ILE A 209 -0.05 8.35 -41.64
CA ILE A 209 0.86 7.52 -42.46
C ILE A 209 0.07 6.49 -43.26
N VAL A 210 -0.90 5.82 -42.62
CA VAL A 210 -1.77 4.83 -43.26
C VAL A 210 -2.59 5.48 -44.38
N ALA A 211 -3.16 6.66 -44.14
CA ALA A 211 -3.92 7.41 -45.14
C ALA A 211 -3.04 7.84 -46.33
N ASP A 212 -1.83 8.30 -46.06
CA ASP A 212 -0.88 8.71 -47.11
C ASP A 212 -0.40 7.51 -47.94
N LEU A 213 -0.10 6.37 -47.31
CA LEU A 213 0.24 5.13 -48.02
C LEU A 213 -0.88 4.70 -48.98
N ARG A 214 -2.14 4.72 -48.50
CA ARG A 214 -3.31 4.32 -49.29
C ARG A 214 -3.67 5.31 -50.39
N SER A 215 -3.42 6.60 -50.18
CA SER A 215 -3.59 7.63 -51.21
C SER A 215 -2.42 7.69 -52.21
N GLY A 216 -1.37 6.90 -51.99
CA GLY A 216 -0.19 6.85 -52.86
C GLY A 216 0.78 8.02 -52.65
N GLN A 217 0.61 8.79 -51.57
CA GLN A 217 1.53 9.85 -51.18
C GLN A 217 2.81 9.25 -50.57
N ASN A 218 3.90 10.01 -50.66
CA ASN A 218 5.17 9.60 -50.06
C ASN A 218 5.17 9.89 -48.55
N VAL A 219 5.43 8.85 -47.74
CA VAL A 219 5.38 8.94 -46.28
C VAL A 219 6.70 9.30 -45.59
N ALA A 220 7.77 9.58 -46.33
CA ALA A 220 9.08 9.91 -45.76
C ALA A 220 9.02 11.14 -44.82
N ALA A 221 8.11 12.08 -45.08
CA ALA A 221 7.93 13.27 -44.26
C ALA A 221 7.50 12.97 -42.82
N HIS A 222 6.85 11.83 -42.58
CA HIS A 222 6.36 11.45 -41.23
C HIS A 222 7.45 10.88 -40.33
N VAL A 223 8.60 10.45 -40.88
CA VAL A 223 9.69 9.84 -40.10
C VAL A 223 10.21 10.79 -39.02
N GLY A 224 10.31 12.09 -39.32
CA GLY A 224 10.70 13.09 -38.32
C GLY A 224 9.72 13.19 -37.15
N ARG A 225 8.41 13.16 -37.43
CA ARG A 225 7.36 13.15 -36.40
C ARG A 225 7.43 11.87 -35.55
N ILE A 226 7.73 10.72 -36.14
CA ILE A 226 7.93 9.46 -35.39
C ILE A 226 9.13 9.58 -34.44
N ASP A 227 10.24 10.16 -34.91
CA ASP A 227 11.45 10.36 -34.10
C ASP A 227 11.22 11.33 -32.93
N GLU A 228 10.43 12.40 -33.15
CA GLU A 228 10.00 13.33 -32.10
C GLU A 228 9.11 12.66 -31.04
N ARG A 229 8.12 11.86 -31.47
CA ARG A 229 7.26 11.08 -30.56
C ARG A 229 8.08 10.05 -29.78
N SER A 230 9.01 9.36 -30.43
CA SER A 230 9.90 8.39 -29.80
C SER A 230 10.78 9.06 -28.73
N THR A 231 11.30 10.25 -29.02
CA THR A 231 12.10 11.05 -28.07
C THR A 231 11.25 11.48 -26.87
N SER A 232 10.01 11.89 -27.09
CA SER A 232 9.06 12.25 -26.03
C SER A 232 8.77 11.05 -25.10
N MET A 233 8.51 9.87 -25.68
CA MET A 233 8.30 8.64 -24.90
C MET A 233 9.54 8.24 -24.11
N LEU A 234 10.74 8.30 -24.70
CA LEU A 234 11.99 7.99 -24.01
C LEU A 234 12.28 8.98 -22.86
N SER A 235 11.94 10.26 -23.03
CA SER A 235 12.06 11.26 -21.97
C SER A 235 11.14 10.94 -20.80
N ALA A 236 9.87 10.64 -21.08
CA ALA A 236 8.90 10.22 -20.08
C ALA A 236 9.31 8.90 -19.39
N GLN A 237 9.86 7.94 -20.13
CA GLN A 237 10.42 6.71 -19.59
C GLN A 237 11.56 6.99 -18.60
N GLY A 238 12.48 7.90 -18.95
CA GLY A 238 13.56 8.31 -18.06
C GLY A 238 13.05 8.93 -16.76
N ALA A 239 11.99 9.75 -16.83
CA ALA A 239 11.34 10.33 -15.66
C ALA A 239 10.66 9.27 -14.77
N VAL A 240 9.98 8.28 -15.37
CA VAL A 240 9.39 7.13 -14.66
C VAL A 240 10.48 6.28 -14.02
N GLY A 241 11.56 5.96 -14.73
CA GLY A 241 12.69 5.20 -14.21
C GLY A 241 13.37 5.89 -13.01
N ALA A 242 13.54 7.21 -13.05
CA ALA A 242 14.06 7.97 -11.91
C ALA A 242 13.16 7.85 -10.66
N ARG A 243 11.83 7.87 -10.85
CA ARG A 243 10.85 7.67 -9.77
C ARG A 243 10.87 6.23 -9.27
N GLN A 244 11.01 5.24 -10.15
CA GLN A 244 11.17 3.83 -9.75
C GLN A 244 12.40 3.66 -8.85
N SER A 245 13.57 4.16 -9.26
CA SER A 245 14.78 4.08 -8.42
C SER A 245 14.60 4.81 -7.09
N GLN A 246 13.84 5.91 -7.06
CA GLN A 246 13.51 6.61 -5.80
C GLN A 246 12.65 5.75 -4.88
N ILE A 247 11.64 5.07 -5.42
CA ILE A 247 10.76 4.19 -4.65
C ILE A 247 11.52 2.95 -4.17
N GLU A 248 12.40 2.37 -4.98
CA GLU A 248 13.26 1.23 -4.59
C GLU A 248 14.21 1.61 -3.44
N ARG A 249 14.80 2.81 -3.46
CA ARG A 249 15.58 3.32 -2.32
C ARG A 249 14.72 3.47 -1.07
N ALA A 250 13.51 4.01 -1.20
CA ALA A 250 12.57 4.11 -0.09
C ALA A 250 12.18 2.74 0.46
N LYS A 251 12.04 1.71 -0.40
CA LYS A 251 11.80 0.32 0.01
C LYS A 251 12.92 -0.22 0.87
N GLY A 252 14.17 -0.03 0.47
CA GLY A 252 15.33 -0.42 1.28
C GLY A 252 15.31 0.23 2.67
N ILE A 253 15.10 1.55 2.72
CA ILE A 253 14.99 2.29 3.99
C ILE A 253 13.83 1.78 4.86
N ALA A 254 12.67 1.51 4.27
CA ALA A 254 11.50 1.01 5.01
C ALA A 254 11.75 -0.40 5.59
N VAL A 255 12.47 -1.26 4.87
CA VAL A 255 12.88 -2.59 5.35
C VAL A 255 13.87 -2.45 6.51
N ASP A 256 14.90 -1.64 6.38
CA ASP A 256 15.89 -1.40 7.45
C ASP A 256 15.23 -0.81 8.70
N THR A 257 14.31 0.14 8.50
CA THR A 257 13.53 0.73 9.59
C THR A 257 12.66 -0.32 10.28
N SER A 258 12.04 -1.22 9.53
CA SER A 258 11.25 -2.32 10.09
C SER A 258 12.10 -3.23 11.00
N VAL A 259 13.29 -3.62 10.54
CA VAL A 259 14.22 -4.46 11.32
C VAL A 259 14.69 -3.74 12.58
N SER A 260 15.02 -2.45 12.48
CA SER A 260 15.43 -1.63 13.61
C SER A 260 14.31 -1.50 14.66
N LEU A 261 13.07 -1.22 14.22
CA LEU A 261 11.91 -1.12 15.09
C LEU A 261 11.61 -2.45 15.78
N GLU A 262 11.71 -3.57 15.07
CA GLU A 262 11.52 -4.90 15.66
C GLU A 262 12.58 -5.23 16.70
N THR A 263 13.86 -4.88 16.44
CA THR A 263 14.95 -5.06 17.40
C THR A 263 14.72 -4.23 18.67
N ARG A 264 14.28 -2.97 18.53
CA ARG A 264 13.95 -2.08 19.66
C ARG A 264 12.75 -2.60 20.44
N ARG A 265 11.72 -3.10 19.74
CA ARG A 265 10.53 -3.68 20.36
C ARG A 265 10.89 -4.94 21.15
N ALA A 266 11.63 -5.87 20.57
CA ALA A 266 12.11 -7.07 21.25
C ALA A 266 12.94 -6.72 22.50
N ALA A 267 13.85 -5.74 22.42
CA ALA A 267 14.63 -5.31 23.57
C ALA A 267 13.79 -4.77 24.75
N VAL A 268 12.61 -4.21 24.48
CA VAL A 268 11.69 -3.70 25.52
C VAL A 268 10.71 -4.78 25.98
N GLU A 269 10.16 -5.59 25.07
CA GLU A 269 9.14 -6.61 25.38
C GLU A 269 9.72 -7.94 25.91
N ASP A 270 10.90 -8.38 25.46
CA ASP A 270 11.50 -9.66 25.90
C ASP A 270 12.07 -9.59 27.32
N VAL A 271 12.51 -8.41 27.76
CA VAL A 271 13.00 -8.18 29.13
C VAL A 271 11.87 -8.34 30.15
N ASP A 272 10.68 -7.83 29.84
CA ASP A 272 9.52 -7.91 30.74
C ASP A 272 8.84 -9.30 30.72
N SER A 273 8.90 -10.03 29.62
CA SER A 273 8.28 -11.36 29.48
C SER A 273 8.85 -12.40 30.47
N VAL A 274 10.16 -12.37 30.71
CA VAL A 274 10.85 -13.30 31.62
C VAL A 274 10.54 -12.97 33.07
N GLU A 275 10.54 -11.69 33.44
CA GLU A 275 10.19 -11.26 34.80
C GLU A 275 8.72 -11.54 35.12
N VAL A 276 7.80 -11.28 34.18
CA VAL A 276 6.37 -11.57 34.35
C VAL A 276 6.10 -13.06 34.54
N LEU A 277 6.80 -13.93 33.81
CA LEU A 277 6.69 -15.39 34.01
C LEU A 277 7.13 -15.80 35.41
N VAL A 278 8.24 -15.25 35.90
CA VAL A 278 8.76 -15.52 37.25
C VAL A 278 7.82 -14.99 38.33
N GLN A 279 7.29 -13.78 38.17
CA GLN A 279 6.32 -13.19 39.10
C GLN A 279 5.00 -13.98 39.11
N LEU A 280 4.52 -14.44 37.96
CA LEU A 280 3.33 -15.29 37.87
C LEU A 280 3.55 -16.64 38.56
N GLN A 281 4.70 -17.28 38.35
CA GLN A 281 5.06 -18.52 39.04
C GLN A 281 5.17 -18.33 40.55
N ALA A 282 5.74 -17.22 41.01
CA ALA A 282 5.81 -16.86 42.42
C ALA A 282 4.40 -16.64 43.01
N GLN A 283 3.51 -15.94 42.30
CA GLN A 283 2.12 -15.74 42.70
C GLN A 283 1.33 -17.05 42.75
N GLU A 284 1.48 -17.94 41.76
CA GLU A 284 0.88 -19.27 41.77
C GLU A 284 1.38 -20.11 42.96
N LEU A 285 2.68 -20.04 43.26
CA LEU A 285 3.28 -20.73 44.40
C LEU A 285 2.73 -20.20 45.73
N VAL A 286 2.66 -18.87 45.89
CA VAL A 286 2.09 -18.23 47.09
C VAL A 286 0.62 -18.59 47.23
N TYR A 287 -0.15 -18.56 46.15
CA TYR A 287 -1.57 -18.95 46.15
C TYR A 287 -1.76 -20.42 46.54
N ARG A 288 -0.98 -21.35 45.95
CA ARG A 288 -1.00 -22.77 46.33
C ARG A 288 -0.60 -22.98 47.79
N SER A 289 0.40 -22.25 48.27
CA SER A 289 0.85 -22.30 49.67
C SER A 289 -0.24 -21.78 50.62
N ALA A 290 -0.90 -20.68 50.27
CA ALA A 290 -2.02 -20.12 51.03
C ALA A 290 -3.19 -21.11 51.11
N LEU A 291 -3.52 -21.80 50.01
CA LEU A 291 -4.53 -22.87 50.00
C LEU A 291 -4.14 -24.06 50.89
N GLN A 292 -2.87 -24.48 50.88
CA GLN A 292 -2.38 -25.55 51.77
C GLN A 292 -2.45 -25.17 53.26
N VAL A 293 -2.05 -23.94 53.61
CA VAL A 293 -2.15 -23.43 54.98
C VAL A 293 -3.62 -23.30 55.39
N THR A 294 -4.46 -22.76 54.52
CA THR A 294 -5.91 -22.66 54.75
C THR A 294 -6.53 -24.04 54.93
N GLY A 295 -6.11 -25.05 54.16
CA GLY A 295 -6.53 -26.43 54.33
C GLY A 295 -6.07 -27.09 55.64
N ARG A 296 -4.89 -26.72 56.17
CA ARG A 296 -4.42 -27.15 57.50
C ARG A 296 -5.14 -26.44 58.65
N VAL A 297 -5.51 -25.17 58.48
CA VAL A 297 -6.21 -24.36 59.49
C VAL A 297 -7.71 -24.69 59.54
N LEU A 298 -8.32 -25.04 58.41
CA LEU A 298 -9.72 -25.48 58.29
C LEU A 298 -9.93 -26.98 58.56
N GLN A 299 -8.87 -27.73 58.89
CA GLN A 299 -9.01 -29.01 59.58
C GLN A 299 -9.02 -28.73 61.08
N PRO A 300 -10.20 -28.51 61.73
CA PRO A 300 -10.22 -28.56 63.18
C PRO A 300 -9.88 -30.00 63.61
N THR A 301 -8.98 -30.05 64.58
CA THR A 301 -8.78 -31.11 65.55
C THR A 301 -10.10 -31.41 66.29
N LEU A 302 -11.08 -31.96 65.57
CA LEU A 302 -12.31 -32.53 66.13
C LEU A 302 -12.01 -33.67 67.12
N MET A 303 -10.76 -34.15 67.18
CA MET A 303 -10.26 -35.10 68.18
C MET A 303 -9.57 -34.46 69.40
N ASP A 304 -9.25 -33.15 69.43
CA ASP A 304 -8.66 -32.48 70.63
C ASP A 304 -9.72 -31.85 71.55
N PHE A 305 -11.00 -31.84 71.15
CA PHE A 305 -12.08 -31.34 72.01
C PHE A 305 -12.86 -32.46 72.73
N LEU A 306 -12.43 -33.72 72.60
CA LEU A 306 -13.04 -34.90 73.23
C LEU A 306 -12.04 -35.78 74.02
N SER A 307 -11.09 -35.17 74.73
CA SER A 307 -10.34 -35.84 75.81
C SER A 307 -10.37 -35.01 77.08
#